data_AF-A0A7R9FD88-F1
#
_entry.id   AF-A0A7R9FD88-F1
#
_cell.length_a   1.000
_cell.length_b   1.000
_cell.length_c   1.000
_cell.angle_alpha   90.00
_cell.angle_beta   90.00
_cell.angle_gamma   90.00
#
_symmetry.space_group_name_H-M   'P 1'
#
loop_
_entity.id
_entity.type
_entity.pdbx_description
1 polymer ?
#
loop_
_entity_poly.entity_id
_entity_poly.type
_entity_poly.pdbx_seq_one_letter_code
_entity_poly.pdbx_strand_id
1 'polypeptide(L)'
;MLCRECRQSVNMLVKLLVSIDRRQGHKEAKDTLDMVVNVNQMYPDIVVGLDLSGDPSQGDFMEFLSVLAEARRYGLRLSIHCAENAMPRLVACWSLIECNAKASSLLESYTVQHQG
;
A
#
# COMPACT_ATOMS: atom_id res chain seq x y z
N MET A 1 -41.89 10.73 -26.67
CA MET A 1 -41.67 11.19 -25.29
C MET A 1 -40.22 10.87 -24.94
N LEU A 2 -39.31 11.82 -25.12
CA LEU A 2 -37.87 11.65 -24.81
C LEU A 2 -37.66 12.16 -23.38
N CYS A 3 -37.26 11.27 -22.46
CA CYS A 3 -36.90 11.65 -21.09
C CYS A 3 -35.66 12.55 -21.16
N ARG A 4 -35.85 13.84 -20.88
CA ARG A 4 -34.86 14.90 -21.18
C ARG A 4 -33.99 15.30 -19.98
N GLU A 5 -34.07 14.63 -18.84
CA GLU A 5 -33.37 15.10 -17.64
C GLU A 5 -32.77 13.94 -16.84
N CYS A 6 -31.44 13.91 -16.78
CA CYS A 6 -30.61 13.45 -15.65
C CYS A 6 -29.13 13.63 -16.00
N ARG A 7 -28.68 14.88 -16.18
CA ARG A 7 -27.25 15.22 -16.26
C ARG A 7 -26.92 16.26 -15.21
N GLN A 8 -27.19 15.93 -13.95
CA GLN A 8 -26.61 16.67 -12.84
C GLN A 8 -25.11 16.39 -12.84
N SER A 9 -24.29 17.44 -12.99
CA SER A 9 -22.84 17.35 -12.80
C SER A 9 -22.58 17.13 -11.31
N VAL A 10 -22.48 15.87 -10.89
CA VAL A 10 -22.02 15.52 -9.56
C VAL A 10 -20.59 16.04 -9.37
N ASN A 11 -20.39 16.89 -8.36
CA ASN A 11 -19.07 17.39 -8.00
C ASN A 11 -18.30 16.25 -7.30
N MET A 12 -17.44 15.56 -8.04
CA MET A 12 -16.66 14.42 -7.55
C MET A 12 -15.20 14.81 -7.36
N LEU A 13 -14.71 14.70 -6.11
CA LEU A 13 -13.30 14.86 -5.82
C LEU A 13 -12.57 13.55 -6.07
N VAL A 14 -11.61 13.57 -6.99
CA VAL A 14 -10.81 12.39 -7.36
C VAL A 14 -9.41 12.51 -6.75
N LYS A 15 -8.94 11.41 -6.16
CA LYS A 15 -7.58 11.22 -5.62
C LYS A 15 -7.06 9.86 -6.12
N LEU A 16 -5.74 9.71 -6.19
CA LEU A 16 -5.06 8.52 -6.71
C LEU A 16 -4.28 7.81 -5.59
N LEU A 17 -4.45 6.49 -5.54
CA LEU A 17 -3.56 5.56 -4.87
C LEU A 17 -2.85 4.76 -5.95
N VAL A 18 -1.53 4.67 -5.89
CA VAL A 18 -0.76 3.89 -6.87
C VAL A 18 -0.56 2.48 -6.33
N SER A 19 -1.00 1.48 -7.09
CA SER A 19 -0.92 0.08 -6.68
C SER A 19 0.46 -0.51 -6.97
N ILE A 20 1.03 -1.16 -5.96
CA ILE A 20 2.13 -2.11 -6.06
C ILE A 20 1.50 -3.49 -6.30
N ASP A 21 1.92 -4.14 -7.39
CA ASP A 21 1.51 -5.51 -7.70
C ASP A 21 2.47 -6.50 -7.03
N ARG A 22 1.97 -7.26 -6.06
CA ARG A 22 2.77 -8.24 -5.29
C ARG A 22 3.42 -9.34 -6.12
N ARG A 23 3.03 -9.51 -7.40
CA ARG A 23 3.69 -10.43 -8.34
C ARG A 23 5.05 -9.93 -8.84
N GLN A 24 5.30 -8.62 -8.75
CA GLN A 24 6.46 -7.99 -9.38
C GLN A 24 7.69 -7.94 -8.47
N GLY A 25 7.55 -8.19 -7.16
CA GLY A 25 8.66 -8.26 -6.22
C GLY A 25 9.13 -6.90 -5.68
N HIS A 26 10.20 -6.94 -4.87
CA HIS A 26 10.66 -5.79 -4.07
C HIS A 26 11.20 -4.62 -4.89
N LYS A 27 12.00 -4.89 -5.93
CA LYS A 27 12.67 -3.84 -6.71
C LYS A 27 11.63 -2.95 -7.39
N GLU A 28 10.64 -3.55 -8.01
CA GLU A 28 9.54 -2.89 -8.71
C GLU A 28 8.66 -2.11 -7.74
N ALA A 29 8.43 -2.66 -6.54
CA ALA A 29 7.75 -1.95 -5.46
C ALA A 29 8.53 -0.69 -5.03
N LYS A 30 9.87 -0.78 -4.93
CA LYS A 30 10.74 0.35 -4.57
C LYS A 30 10.78 1.42 -5.67
N ASP A 31 10.92 1.01 -6.93
CA ASP A 31 10.86 1.92 -8.08
C ASP A 31 9.51 2.65 -8.14
N THR A 32 8.41 1.95 -7.82
CA THR A 32 7.07 2.53 -7.72
C THR A 32 6.97 3.55 -6.59
N LEU A 33 7.52 3.25 -5.41
CA LEU A 33 7.56 4.19 -4.29
C LEU A 33 8.32 5.46 -4.65
N ASP A 34 9.52 5.33 -5.23
CA ASP A 34 10.35 6.49 -5.57
C ASP A 34 9.65 7.38 -6.61
N MET A 35 8.99 6.78 -7.60
CA MET A 35 8.13 7.50 -8.54
C MET A 35 6.99 8.23 -7.81
N VAL A 36 6.28 7.54 -6.92
CA VAL A 36 5.12 8.09 -6.21
C VAL A 36 5.52 9.24 -5.29
N VAL A 37 6.65 9.16 -4.61
CA VAL A 37 7.18 10.25 -3.78
C VAL A 37 7.44 11.49 -4.64
N ASN A 38 8.08 11.34 -5.80
CA ASN A 38 8.35 12.45 -6.71
C ASN A 38 7.04 13.07 -7.24
N VAL A 39 6.07 12.24 -7.63
CA VAL A 39 4.77 12.74 -8.15
C VAL A 39 3.93 13.37 -7.04
N ASN A 40 3.94 12.82 -5.82
CA ASN A 40 3.25 13.38 -4.67
C ASN A 40 3.83 14.76 -4.29
N GLN A 41 5.14 14.99 -4.39
CA GLN A 41 5.73 16.31 -4.16
C GLN A 41 5.23 17.36 -5.16
N MET A 42 5.04 16.98 -6.42
CA MET A 42 4.50 17.87 -7.46
C MET A 42 2.98 18.04 -7.35
N TYR A 43 2.27 16.99 -6.94
CA TYR A 43 0.80 16.92 -6.92
C TYR A 43 0.29 16.28 -5.61
N PRO A 44 0.50 16.93 -4.45
CA PRO A 44 0.20 16.34 -3.15
C PRO A 44 -1.30 16.12 -2.94
N ASP A 45 -2.12 16.89 -3.66
CA ASP A 45 -3.57 16.78 -3.67
C ASP A 45 -4.11 15.78 -4.70
N ILE A 46 -3.29 15.13 -5.52
CA ILE A 46 -3.77 14.16 -6.51
C ILE A 46 -3.30 12.77 -6.12
N VAL A 47 -2.00 12.56 -5.97
CA VAL A 47 -1.44 11.25 -5.57
C VAL A 47 -1.26 11.25 -4.06
N VAL A 48 -2.08 10.49 -3.34
CA VAL A 48 -2.17 10.58 -1.86
C VAL A 48 -1.68 9.35 -1.13
N GLY A 49 -1.32 8.28 -1.85
CA GLY A 49 -0.96 7.04 -1.20
C GLY A 49 -0.60 5.91 -2.15
N LEU A 50 -0.36 4.76 -1.52
CA LEU A 50 -0.08 3.48 -2.16
C LEU A 50 -1.14 2.45 -1.80
N ASP A 51 -1.29 1.50 -2.69
CA ASP A 51 -2.08 0.29 -2.51
C ASP A 51 -1.19 -0.94 -2.70
N LEU A 52 -1.33 -1.98 -1.88
CA LEU A 52 -0.70 -3.29 -2.12
C LEU A 52 -1.78 -4.29 -2.52
N SER A 53 -1.72 -4.75 -3.77
CA SER A 53 -2.72 -5.63 -4.38
C SER A 53 -2.05 -6.62 -5.34
N GLY A 54 -2.79 -7.22 -6.28
CA GLY A 54 -2.29 -8.25 -7.22
C GLY A 54 -2.87 -9.63 -6.95
N ASP A 55 -2.16 -10.72 -7.28
CA ASP A 55 -2.61 -12.10 -7.02
C ASP A 55 -2.30 -12.52 -5.57
N PRO A 56 -3.29 -12.87 -4.72
CA PRO A 56 -3.08 -13.16 -3.29
C PRO A 56 -2.33 -14.44 -3.00
N SER A 57 -2.10 -15.28 -4.02
CA SER A 57 -1.25 -16.47 -3.92
C SER A 57 0.22 -16.21 -4.19
N GLN A 58 0.58 -14.99 -4.65
CA GLN A 58 1.92 -14.62 -5.11
C GLN A 58 2.51 -13.51 -4.24
N GLY A 59 3.84 -13.50 -4.14
CA GLY A 59 4.61 -12.52 -3.35
C GLY A 59 4.57 -12.78 -1.84
N ASP A 60 5.72 -12.65 -1.17
CA ASP A 60 5.76 -12.67 0.29
C ASP A 60 5.49 -11.25 0.82
N PHE A 61 4.47 -11.11 1.67
CA PHE A 61 4.14 -9.85 2.31
C PHE A 61 5.34 -9.21 3.04
N MET A 62 6.21 -10.04 3.61
CA MET A 62 7.40 -9.59 4.33
C MET A 62 8.36 -8.79 3.44
N GLU A 63 8.40 -9.08 2.15
CA GLU A 63 9.22 -8.34 1.18
C GLU A 63 8.76 -6.88 1.08
N PHE A 64 7.46 -6.61 1.13
CA PHE A 64 6.92 -5.27 0.92
C PHE A 64 6.93 -4.40 2.18
N LEU A 65 7.20 -4.97 3.36
CA LEU A 65 7.19 -4.24 4.64
C LEU A 65 8.10 -3.00 4.63
N SER A 66 9.31 -3.13 4.08
CA SER A 66 10.27 -2.02 4.07
C SER A 66 9.76 -0.85 3.20
N VAL A 67 9.19 -1.18 2.03
CA VAL A 67 8.64 -0.19 1.08
C VAL A 67 7.43 0.50 1.68
N LEU A 68 6.52 -0.24 2.31
CA LEU A 68 5.33 0.31 2.96
C LEU A 68 5.68 1.18 4.18
N ALA A 69 6.66 0.77 4.98
CA ALA A 69 7.16 1.57 6.10
C ALA A 69 7.80 2.88 5.62
N GLU A 70 8.58 2.83 4.54
CA GLU A 70 9.18 4.01 3.94
C GLU A 70 8.13 4.97 3.36
N ALA A 71 7.13 4.45 2.65
CA ALA A 71 6.01 5.24 2.13
C ALA A 71 5.32 6.07 3.24
N ARG A 72 5.10 5.46 4.41
CA ARG A 72 4.54 6.16 5.58
C ARG A 72 5.44 7.28 6.09
N ARG A 73 6.77 7.14 6.01
CA ARG A 73 7.72 8.21 6.39
C ARG A 73 7.62 9.41 5.46
N TYR A 74 7.22 9.21 4.21
CA TYR A 74 6.90 10.28 3.26
C TYR A 74 5.47 10.83 3.41
N GLY A 75 4.69 10.36 4.39
CA GLY A 75 3.32 10.83 4.63
C GLY A 75 2.27 10.25 3.68
N LEU A 76 2.62 9.24 2.88
CA LEU A 76 1.69 8.55 1.99
C LEU A 76 0.73 7.66 2.80
N ARG A 77 -0.56 7.68 2.41
CA ARG A 77 -1.56 6.75 2.96
C ARG A 77 -1.35 5.37 2.36
N LEU A 78 -1.71 4.32 3.11
CA LEU A 78 -1.60 2.94 2.65
C LEU A 78 -2.98 2.28 2.60
N SER A 79 -3.24 1.57 1.52
CA SER A 79 -4.28 0.54 1.38
C SER A 79 -3.58 -0.80 1.21
N ILE A 80 -4.08 -1.85 1.87
CA ILE A 80 -3.50 -3.19 1.77
C ILE A 80 -4.64 -4.17 1.60
N HIS A 81 -4.61 -4.93 0.51
CA HIS A 81 -5.48 -6.08 0.38
C HIS A 81 -4.97 -7.20 1.31
N CYS A 82 -5.79 -7.59 2.29
CA CYS A 82 -5.52 -8.70 3.20
C CYS A 82 -6.72 -9.67 3.19
N ALA A 83 -6.49 -10.92 3.61
CA ALA A 83 -7.52 -11.96 3.81
C ALA A 83 -8.33 -12.35 2.55
N GLU A 84 -7.74 -12.21 1.36
CA GLU A 84 -8.39 -12.61 0.11
C GLU A 84 -8.47 -14.14 -0.05
N ASN A 85 -7.49 -14.86 0.51
CA ASN A 85 -7.42 -16.32 0.47
C ASN A 85 -7.25 -16.88 1.89
N ALA A 86 -7.61 -18.14 2.11
CA ALA A 86 -7.53 -18.85 3.41
C ALA A 86 -6.10 -19.14 3.91
N MET A 87 -5.12 -18.34 3.48
CA MET A 87 -3.72 -18.53 3.84
C MET A 87 -3.47 -18.13 5.30
N PRO A 88 -2.78 -18.97 6.11
CA PRO A 88 -2.59 -18.75 7.54
C PRO A 88 -1.60 -17.64 7.91
N ARG A 89 -1.00 -16.94 6.93
CA ARG A 89 0.07 -15.94 7.14
C ARG A 89 -0.43 -14.49 7.36
N LEU A 90 -1.66 -14.33 7.84
CA LEU A 90 -2.28 -13.02 8.13
C LEU A 90 -1.59 -12.23 9.26
N VAL A 91 -0.76 -12.88 10.08
CA VAL A 91 -0.07 -12.26 11.22
C VAL A 91 0.84 -11.11 10.80
N ALA A 92 1.38 -11.14 9.57
CA ALA A 92 2.27 -10.08 9.08
C ALA A 92 1.53 -8.79 8.68
N CYS A 93 0.31 -8.88 8.10
CA CYS A 93 -0.54 -7.71 7.82
C CYS A 93 -0.83 -6.94 9.11
N TRP A 94 -1.03 -7.66 10.22
CA TRP A 94 -1.42 -7.09 11.52
C TRP A 94 -0.39 -6.08 12.05
N SER A 95 0.90 -6.39 11.96
CA SER A 95 1.98 -5.52 12.44
C SER A 95 2.04 -4.16 11.73
N LEU A 96 1.64 -4.09 10.45
CA LEU A 96 1.55 -2.81 9.72
C LEU A 96 0.27 -2.04 10.03
N ILE A 97 -0.85 -2.73 10.26
CA ILE A 97 -2.13 -2.13 10.62
C ILE A 97 -2.04 -1.50 12.03
N GLU A 98 -1.33 -2.14 12.96
CA GLU A 98 -1.12 -1.63 14.33
C GLU A 98 -0.06 -0.51 14.42
N CYS A 99 0.80 -0.34 13.42
CA CYS A 99 1.86 0.68 13.44
C CYS A 99 1.33 2.11 13.24
N ASN A 100 0.49 2.59 14.16
CA ASN A 100 0.44 4.00 14.50
C ASN A 100 1.59 4.28 15.50
N ALA A 101 2.67 4.87 14.98
CA ALA A 101 3.66 5.69 15.69
C ALA A 101 5.05 5.15 16.16
N LYS A 102 5.41 3.85 16.23
CA LYS A 102 6.79 3.47 16.65
C LYS A 102 7.29 2.14 16.06
N ALA A 103 7.91 2.17 14.88
CA ALA A 103 8.42 0.97 14.20
C ALA A 103 9.95 0.96 14.05
N SER A 104 10.70 1.06 15.16
CA SER A 104 12.15 0.86 15.14
C SER A 104 12.61 -0.38 15.92
N SER A 105 11.86 -0.84 16.93
CA SER A 105 12.32 -1.89 17.84
C SER A 105 11.75 -3.29 17.55
N LEU A 106 10.68 -3.40 16.77
CA LEU A 106 10.01 -4.69 16.51
C LEU A 106 10.64 -5.50 15.37
N LEU A 107 11.27 -4.82 14.38
CA LEU A 107 11.97 -5.50 13.28
C LEU A 107 13.25 -6.24 13.75
N GLU A 108 13.92 -5.74 14.79
CA GLU A 108 15.07 -6.44 15.40
C GLU A 108 14.65 -7.75 16.06
N SER A 109 13.46 -7.81 16.67
CA SER A 109 12.97 -9.04 17.31
C SER A 109 12.55 -10.13 16.33
N TYR A 110 12.07 -9.78 15.13
CA TYR A 110 11.62 -10.76 14.14
C TYR A 110 12.77 -11.46 13.42
N THR A 111 13.86 -10.73 13.14
CA THR A 111 15.07 -11.28 12.51
C THR A 111 15.75 -12.35 13.38
N VAL A 112 15.60 -12.26 14.70
CA VAL A 112 16.18 -13.21 15.67
C VAL A 112 15.38 -14.53 15.74
N GLN A 113 14.10 -14.55 15.38
CA GLN A 113 13.26 -15.76 15.53
C GLN A 113 13.28 -16.70 14.31
N HIS A 114 13.90 -16.31 13.19
CA HIS A 114 13.91 -17.09 11.96
C HIS A 114 15.30 -17.38 11.36
N GLN A 115 16.38 -17.11 12.12
CA GLN A 115 17.70 -17.72 11.89
C GLN A 115 17.91 -18.84 12.91
N GLY A 116 17.30 -19.99 12.65
CA GLY A 116 17.45 -21.23 13.39
C GLY A 116 17.11 -22.42 12.51
#